data_AF-A0A453EWH3-F1
#
_entry.id   AF-A0A453EWH3-F1
#
_cell.length_a   1.000
_cell.length_b   1.000
_cell.length_c   1.000
_cell.angle_alpha   90.00
_cell.angle_beta   90.00
_cell.angle_gamma   90.00
#
_symmetry.space_group_name_H-M   'P 1'
#
loop_
_entity.id
_entity.type
_entity.pdbx_description
1 polymer ?
#
loop_
_entity_poly.entity_id
_entity_poly.type
_entity_poly.pdbx_seq_one_letter_code
_entity_poly.pdbx_strand_id
1 'polypeptide(L)'
;GSMILRWLPEDITVHNEDLEGDKRRALLRGLTEALPQILPLLYSLVEKHFVAALNEHTKQQMKLAKHHVGTVTAVLNAINAYAEWAPVTDLAKYGLIHGCGSLLSYSDFRLLACEFFKIVCQRKRPADVAVCEYDAAMSNIFQVLMNISQEFLTKSRMQPMAIDESEYEFGVCICETVVALGSSNMQCILVDGARTSHFLQQMLEYYQHYRIALHFQSLLFWLVALREPSKAKSVARVSGDTSPAGNLGSVGVSSTEKEKKGVSLFITDEIYSTLLDVSFKRMLKKSANSSSSLLELWNEELEGKSDFSNYRTKLLDLIRVIASQRPVIAAANIVQRINVVSGDANQTTKSPQDLDAMVGAQLGLETVVSAIFDGSGDYAKTDHEAKFQIHRTFEGLLQQLLSLKWTEPSLIVIHGHYLDSLGLYLRHYPDVVASVVNKLFELLTSLPITIQQQGPSNNSRQARLQICSSFIRISRAADKALLPHMKNIADTMAYLQGEGRLLRAEHDHLCEAFLIMASSSGYFAMTPFSHIFSQL
;
A
#
# COMPACT_ATOMS: atom_id res chain seq x y z
N GLY A 1 -27.42 30.22 -20.27
CA GLY A 1 -28.20 29.01 -19.95
C GLY A 1 -27.44 28.13 -18.98
N SER A 2 -26.46 27.37 -19.46
CA SER A 2 -25.75 26.34 -18.68
C SER A 2 -25.00 26.87 -17.45
N MET A 3 -24.44 28.08 -17.49
CA MET A 3 -23.85 28.70 -16.29
C MET A 3 -24.89 28.92 -15.18
N ILE A 4 -26.09 29.37 -15.51
CA ILE A 4 -27.17 29.56 -14.51
C ILE A 4 -27.63 28.19 -13.97
N LEU A 5 -27.72 27.18 -14.85
CA LEU A 5 -28.08 25.82 -14.44
C LEU A 5 -27.00 25.14 -13.59
N ARG A 6 -25.74 25.56 -13.70
CA ARG A 6 -24.63 25.12 -12.83
C ARG A 6 -24.66 25.81 -11.46
N TRP A 7 -24.84 27.14 -11.45
CA TRP A 7 -24.81 27.93 -10.21
C TRP A 7 -25.97 27.58 -9.28
N LEU A 8 -27.15 27.28 -9.84
CA LEU A 8 -28.34 26.96 -9.04
C LEU A 8 -28.12 25.77 -8.06
N PRO A 9 -27.66 24.59 -8.49
CA PRO A 9 -27.34 23.51 -7.56
C PRO A 9 -26.12 23.81 -6.70
N GLU A 10 -25.05 24.46 -7.19
CA GLU A 10 -23.86 24.81 -6.40
C GLU A 10 -24.21 25.73 -5.21
N ASP A 11 -25.06 26.74 -5.43
CA ASP A 11 -25.53 27.64 -4.37
C ASP A 11 -26.38 26.90 -3.32
N ILE A 12 -27.22 25.96 -3.74
CA ILE A 12 -28.13 25.24 -2.83
C ILE A 12 -27.40 24.12 -2.07
N THR A 13 -26.39 23.48 -2.67
CA THR A 13 -25.76 22.28 -2.14
C THR A 13 -24.40 22.52 -1.49
N VAL A 14 -23.63 23.51 -1.94
CA VAL A 14 -22.23 23.73 -1.52
C VAL A 14 -22.02 25.06 -0.80
N HIS A 15 -22.57 26.18 -1.30
CA HIS A 15 -22.10 27.51 -0.89
C HIS A 15 -22.96 28.27 0.12
N ASN A 16 -24.16 27.81 0.44
CA ASN A 16 -25.08 28.58 1.27
C ASN A 16 -25.39 27.86 2.60
N GLU A 17 -24.47 28.02 3.56
CA GLU A 17 -24.65 27.57 4.95
C GLU A 17 -25.72 28.40 5.70
N ASP A 18 -26.01 29.61 5.22
CA ASP A 18 -26.98 30.56 5.80
C ASP A 18 -28.45 30.29 5.39
N LEU A 19 -28.68 29.32 4.50
CA LEU A 19 -30.01 28.96 4.02
C LEU A 19 -30.71 28.04 5.05
N GLU A 20 -31.73 28.56 5.74
CA GLU A 20 -32.54 27.80 6.71
C GLU A 20 -32.92 26.41 6.15
N GLY A 21 -32.73 25.36 6.95
CA GLY A 21 -32.85 23.97 6.50
C GLY A 21 -34.19 23.60 5.85
N ASP A 22 -35.28 24.29 6.21
CA ASP A 22 -36.60 24.10 5.59
C ASP A 22 -36.68 24.69 4.18
N LYS A 23 -36.12 25.88 3.96
CA LYS A 23 -36.06 26.53 2.65
C LYS A 23 -35.14 25.77 1.71
N ARG A 24 -33.98 25.30 2.21
CA ARG A 24 -33.07 24.44 1.46
C ARG A 24 -33.74 23.13 1.02
N ARG A 25 -34.50 22.49 1.92
CA ARG A 25 -35.28 21.28 1.60
C ARG A 25 -36.39 21.56 0.57
N ALA A 26 -37.08 22.68 0.66
CA ALA A 26 -38.11 23.06 -0.30
C ALA A 26 -37.54 23.32 -1.70
N LEU A 27 -36.41 24.04 -1.79
CA LEU A 27 -35.71 24.28 -3.05
C LEU A 27 -35.17 22.99 -3.68
N LEU A 28 -34.57 22.10 -2.88
CA LEU A 28 -34.13 20.79 -3.37
C LEU A 28 -35.29 19.92 -3.86
N ARG A 29 -36.46 19.96 -3.20
CA ARG A 29 -37.66 19.27 -3.71
C ARG A 29 -38.10 19.84 -5.06
N GLY A 30 -38.24 21.16 -5.17
CA GLY A 30 -38.62 21.80 -6.43
C GLY A 30 -37.62 21.52 -7.55
N LEU A 31 -36.32 21.48 -7.24
CA LEU A 31 -35.28 21.12 -8.21
C LEU A 31 -35.35 19.64 -8.59
N THR A 32 -35.65 18.75 -7.64
CA THR A 32 -35.85 17.31 -7.89
C THR A 32 -37.05 17.08 -8.82
N GLU A 33 -38.16 17.79 -8.61
CA GLU A 33 -39.34 17.75 -9.47
C GLU A 33 -39.05 18.26 -10.90
N ALA A 34 -38.07 19.15 -11.06
CA ALA A 34 -37.66 19.68 -12.35
C ALA A 34 -36.60 18.82 -13.08
N LEU A 35 -35.99 17.82 -12.43
CA LEU A 35 -34.97 16.95 -13.05
C LEU A 35 -35.43 16.30 -14.37
N PRO A 36 -36.68 15.82 -14.51
CA PRO A 36 -37.17 15.26 -15.77
C PRO A 36 -37.16 16.23 -16.96
N GLN A 37 -37.08 17.54 -16.72
CA GLN A 37 -36.97 18.56 -17.76
C GLN A 37 -35.50 19.01 -17.93
N ILE A 38 -34.78 19.16 -16.83
CA ILE A 38 -33.40 19.67 -16.81
C ILE A 38 -32.43 18.65 -17.41
N LEU A 39 -32.46 17.38 -16.98
CA LEU A 39 -31.47 16.39 -17.39
C LEU A 39 -31.53 16.07 -18.89
N PRO A 40 -32.71 15.86 -19.51
CA PRO A 40 -32.81 15.71 -20.97
C PRO A 40 -32.36 16.95 -21.75
N LEU A 41 -32.63 18.15 -21.22
CA LEU A 41 -32.15 19.38 -21.83
C LEU A 41 -30.62 19.44 -21.84
N LEU A 42 -29.98 19.12 -20.71
CA LEU A 42 -28.53 19.06 -20.62
C LEU A 42 -27.94 18.04 -21.60
N TYR A 43 -28.53 16.83 -21.67
CA TYR A 43 -28.12 15.81 -22.64
C TYR A 43 -28.22 16.31 -24.09
N SER A 44 -29.37 16.88 -24.47
CA SER A 44 -29.60 17.41 -25.83
C SER A 44 -28.64 18.54 -26.18
N LEU A 45 -28.30 19.41 -25.23
CA LEU A 45 -27.33 20.48 -25.43
C LEU A 45 -25.92 19.93 -25.66
N VAL A 46 -25.49 18.92 -24.89
CA VAL A 46 -24.22 18.23 -25.12
C VAL A 46 -24.19 17.64 -26.53
N GLU A 47 -25.17 16.82 -26.86
CA GLU A 47 -25.23 16.11 -28.15
C GLU A 47 -25.20 17.09 -29.33
N LYS A 48 -26.08 18.09 -29.32
CA LYS A 48 -26.20 19.07 -30.40
C LYS A 48 -24.91 19.86 -30.61
N HIS A 49 -24.32 20.37 -29.53
CA HIS A 49 -23.11 21.19 -29.64
C HIS A 49 -21.86 20.36 -29.89
N PHE A 50 -21.81 19.10 -29.44
CA PHE A 50 -20.75 18.18 -29.76
C PHE A 50 -20.72 17.85 -31.27
N VAL A 51 -21.86 17.45 -31.84
CA VAL A 51 -21.98 17.18 -33.28
C VAL A 51 -21.66 18.43 -34.10
N ALA A 52 -22.12 19.60 -33.66
CA ALA A 52 -21.79 20.87 -34.32
C ALA A 52 -20.28 21.18 -34.24
N ALA A 53 -19.62 20.93 -33.11
CA ALA A 53 -18.18 21.11 -32.96
C ALA A 53 -17.39 20.25 -33.96
N LEU A 54 -17.75 18.96 -34.09
CA LEU A 54 -17.12 18.05 -35.05
C LEU A 54 -17.30 18.51 -36.49
N ASN A 55 -18.54 18.86 -36.88
CA ASN A 55 -18.85 19.33 -38.22
C ASN A 55 -18.08 20.61 -38.58
N GLU A 56 -18.01 21.58 -37.67
CA GLU A 56 -17.29 22.83 -37.91
C GLU A 56 -15.77 22.64 -37.89
N HIS A 57 -15.26 21.66 -37.14
CA HIS A 57 -13.85 21.26 -37.21
C HIS A 57 -13.51 20.66 -38.58
N THR A 58 -14.34 19.78 -39.13
CA THR A 58 -14.17 19.21 -40.48
C THR A 58 -14.19 20.30 -41.57
N LYS A 59 -15.02 21.35 -41.40
CA LYS A 59 -15.08 22.50 -42.29
C LYS A 59 -13.94 23.52 -42.08
N GLN A 60 -12.98 23.24 -41.20
CA GLN A 60 -11.88 24.14 -40.82
C GLN A 60 -12.33 25.49 -40.22
N GLN A 61 -13.56 25.58 -39.71
CA GLN A 61 -14.09 26.77 -39.06
C GLN A 61 -13.70 26.81 -37.57
N MET A 62 -12.40 26.92 -37.30
CA MET A 62 -11.81 26.74 -35.96
C MET A 62 -12.40 27.67 -34.90
N LYS A 63 -12.77 28.91 -35.26
CA LYS A 63 -13.41 29.84 -34.32
C LYS A 63 -14.78 29.33 -33.88
N LEU A 64 -15.62 28.85 -34.78
CA LEU A 64 -16.97 28.36 -34.46
C LEU A 64 -16.91 27.00 -33.75
N ALA A 65 -16.01 26.11 -34.17
CA ALA A 65 -15.72 24.88 -33.45
C ALA A 65 -15.36 25.16 -31.98
N LYS A 66 -14.49 26.14 -31.71
CA LYS A 66 -14.11 26.53 -30.34
C LYS A 66 -15.29 27.05 -29.50
N HIS A 67 -16.26 27.76 -30.11
CA HIS A 67 -17.47 28.20 -29.38
C HIS A 67 -18.36 27.01 -29.00
N HIS A 68 -18.50 26.03 -29.90
CA HIS A 68 -19.23 24.81 -29.60
C HIS A 68 -18.54 23.96 -28.53
N VAL A 69 -17.21 23.81 -28.59
CA VAL A 69 -16.40 23.18 -27.54
C VAL A 69 -16.65 23.88 -26.20
N GLY A 70 -16.53 25.21 -26.14
CA GLY A 70 -16.78 25.96 -24.90
C GLY A 70 -18.21 25.80 -24.36
N THR A 71 -19.20 25.62 -25.25
CA THR A 71 -20.58 25.35 -24.84
C THR A 71 -20.70 23.95 -24.24
N VAL A 72 -20.12 22.92 -24.87
CA VAL A 72 -20.08 21.56 -24.33
C VAL A 72 -19.39 21.53 -22.97
N THR A 73 -18.23 22.21 -22.83
CA THR A 73 -17.52 22.38 -21.55
C THR A 73 -18.43 22.98 -20.48
N ALA A 74 -19.18 24.05 -20.79
CA ALA A 74 -20.09 24.68 -19.84
C ALA A 74 -21.27 23.78 -19.44
N VAL A 75 -21.79 22.97 -20.38
CA VAL A 75 -22.86 22.02 -20.11
C VAL A 75 -22.35 20.84 -19.27
N LEU A 76 -21.16 20.31 -19.56
CA LEU A 76 -20.53 19.25 -18.75
C LEU A 76 -20.31 19.69 -17.30
N ASN A 77 -19.85 20.92 -17.09
CA ASN A 77 -19.73 21.47 -15.73
C ASN A 77 -21.09 21.53 -15.01
N ALA A 78 -22.16 21.90 -15.71
CA ALA A 78 -23.50 21.85 -15.13
C ALA A 78 -23.90 20.40 -14.80
N ILE A 79 -23.66 19.45 -15.72
CA ILE A 79 -23.92 18.02 -15.49
C ILE A 79 -23.18 17.52 -14.23
N ASN A 80 -21.91 17.89 -14.04
CA ASN A 80 -21.14 17.52 -12.85
C ASN A 80 -21.80 18.05 -11.57
N ALA A 81 -22.25 19.31 -11.56
CA ALA A 81 -22.96 19.89 -10.42
C ALA A 81 -24.30 19.17 -10.09
N TYR A 82 -25.02 18.66 -11.11
CA TYR A 82 -26.21 17.83 -10.85
C TYR A 82 -25.85 16.41 -10.40
N ALA A 83 -24.75 15.84 -10.91
CA ALA A 83 -24.33 14.48 -10.59
C ALA A 83 -23.98 14.30 -9.10
N GLU A 84 -23.57 15.36 -8.41
CA GLU A 84 -23.25 15.34 -6.98
C GLU A 84 -24.41 14.91 -6.10
N TRP A 85 -25.65 15.24 -6.47
CA TRP A 85 -26.82 15.06 -5.60
C TRP A 85 -28.01 14.36 -6.28
N ALA A 86 -28.15 14.43 -7.60
CA ALA A 86 -29.27 13.82 -8.31
C ALA A 86 -29.28 12.29 -8.14
N PRO A 87 -30.45 11.64 -8.25
CA PRO A 87 -30.54 10.17 -8.27
C PRO A 87 -29.76 9.60 -9.46
N VAL A 88 -28.91 8.61 -9.21
CA VAL A 88 -28.12 7.95 -10.27
C VAL A 88 -29.03 7.27 -11.31
N THR A 89 -30.19 6.79 -10.88
CA THR A 89 -31.23 6.22 -11.75
C THR A 89 -31.75 7.24 -12.76
N ASP A 90 -31.94 8.49 -12.36
CA ASP A 90 -32.35 9.57 -13.26
C ASP A 90 -31.22 9.93 -14.25
N LEU A 91 -29.98 10.01 -13.79
CA LEU A 91 -28.81 10.24 -14.66
C LEU A 91 -28.70 9.15 -15.75
N ALA A 92 -29.00 7.90 -15.40
CA ALA A 92 -29.05 6.78 -16.33
C ALA A 92 -30.24 6.90 -17.29
N LYS A 93 -31.45 7.10 -16.75
CA LYS A 93 -32.71 7.18 -17.50
C LYS A 93 -32.68 8.26 -18.59
N TYR A 94 -32.07 9.40 -18.30
CA TYR A 94 -31.99 10.52 -19.25
C TYR A 94 -30.72 10.53 -20.10
N GLY A 95 -29.97 9.41 -20.15
CA GLY A 95 -28.89 9.20 -21.11
C GLY A 95 -27.56 9.88 -20.77
N LEU A 96 -27.43 10.51 -19.60
CA LEU A 96 -26.20 11.25 -19.23
C LEU A 96 -24.99 10.31 -19.05
N ILE A 97 -25.20 9.10 -18.52
CA ILE A 97 -24.13 8.08 -18.42
C ILE A 97 -23.55 7.77 -19.81
N HIS A 98 -24.42 7.55 -20.79
CA HIS A 98 -24.00 7.26 -22.17
C HIS A 98 -23.35 8.48 -22.84
N GLY A 99 -23.94 9.67 -22.66
CA GLY A 99 -23.44 10.93 -23.21
C GLY A 99 -22.03 11.24 -22.70
N CYS A 100 -21.82 11.22 -21.38
CA CYS A 100 -20.51 11.41 -20.77
C CYS A 100 -19.53 10.29 -21.15
N GLY A 101 -19.99 9.03 -21.24
CA GLY A 101 -19.14 7.91 -21.65
C GLY A 101 -18.58 8.07 -23.05
N SER A 102 -19.40 8.55 -23.99
CA SER A 102 -18.98 8.81 -25.38
C SER A 102 -17.91 9.91 -25.48
N LEU A 103 -17.89 10.85 -24.54
CA LEU A 103 -16.96 11.97 -24.51
C LEU A 103 -15.58 11.62 -23.95
N LEU A 104 -15.42 10.44 -23.32
CA LEU A 104 -14.13 10.00 -22.76
C LEU A 104 -13.04 9.79 -23.82
N SER A 105 -13.44 9.47 -25.06
CA SER A 105 -12.50 9.29 -26.18
C SER A 105 -12.01 10.60 -26.81
N TYR A 106 -12.48 11.76 -26.34
CA TYR A 106 -12.18 13.07 -26.94
C TYR A 106 -11.36 13.95 -25.99
N SER A 107 -10.16 14.35 -26.42
CA SER A 107 -9.18 15.10 -25.61
C SER A 107 -9.75 16.36 -24.95
N ASP A 108 -10.62 17.10 -25.65
CA ASP A 108 -11.18 18.37 -25.17
C ASP A 108 -12.19 18.20 -24.02
N PHE A 109 -12.75 16.99 -23.85
CA PHE A 109 -13.87 16.74 -22.95
C PHE A 109 -13.59 15.66 -21.91
N ARG A 110 -12.62 14.78 -22.17
CA ARG A 110 -12.37 13.55 -21.41
C ARG A 110 -12.17 13.75 -19.91
N LEU A 111 -11.51 14.83 -19.48
CA LEU A 111 -11.29 15.12 -18.06
C LEU A 111 -12.60 15.49 -17.34
N LEU A 112 -13.42 16.36 -17.94
CA LEU A 112 -14.71 16.74 -17.37
C LEU A 112 -15.71 15.58 -17.38
N ALA A 113 -15.68 14.76 -18.43
CA ALA A 113 -16.46 13.53 -18.50
C ALA A 113 -16.01 12.49 -17.46
N CYS A 114 -14.71 12.36 -17.23
CA CYS A 114 -14.15 11.50 -16.17
C CYS A 114 -14.59 11.97 -14.78
N GLU A 115 -14.61 13.29 -14.53
CA GLU A 115 -15.09 13.86 -13.26
C GLU A 115 -16.54 13.49 -12.96
N PHE A 116 -17.43 13.50 -13.97
CA PHE A 116 -18.80 12.99 -13.83
C PHE A 116 -18.82 11.57 -13.26
N PHE A 117 -18.02 10.66 -13.85
CA PHE A 117 -17.98 9.28 -13.39
C PHE A 117 -17.37 9.15 -11.99
N LYS A 118 -16.34 9.93 -11.67
CA LYS A 118 -15.72 9.97 -10.33
C LYS A 118 -16.75 10.34 -9.27
N ILE A 119 -17.51 11.41 -9.49
CA ILE A 119 -18.60 11.85 -8.60
C ILE A 119 -19.61 10.72 -8.40
N VAL A 120 -20.10 10.13 -9.50
CA VAL A 120 -21.12 9.07 -9.44
C VAL A 120 -20.59 7.80 -8.74
N CYS A 121 -19.34 7.41 -8.98
CA CYS A 121 -18.73 6.22 -8.36
C CYS A 121 -18.52 6.37 -6.84
N GLN A 122 -18.48 7.58 -6.31
CA GLN A 122 -18.40 7.86 -4.88
C GLN A 122 -19.77 7.89 -4.18
N ARG A 123 -20.87 7.84 -4.95
CA ARG A 123 -22.23 7.83 -4.40
C ARG A 123 -22.47 6.54 -3.65
N LYS A 124 -23.16 6.66 -2.51
CA LYS A 124 -23.59 5.50 -1.71
C LYS A 124 -24.73 4.78 -2.42
N ARG A 125 -24.68 3.45 -2.41
CA ARG A 125 -25.77 2.60 -2.89
C ARG A 125 -27.05 2.85 -2.05
N PRO A 126 -28.21 3.09 -2.70
CA PRO A 126 -29.50 3.17 -2.01
C PRO A 126 -29.86 1.86 -1.31
N ALA A 127 -30.76 1.91 -0.33
CA ALA A 127 -31.22 0.73 0.42
C ALA A 127 -32.69 0.35 0.10
N ASP A 128 -33.31 1.02 -0.86
CA ASP A 128 -34.74 0.95 -1.16
C ASP A 128 -35.04 0.23 -2.48
N VAL A 129 -36.24 0.42 -3.02
CA VAL A 129 -36.72 -0.24 -4.25
C VAL A 129 -35.87 0.15 -5.48
N ALA A 130 -35.14 1.26 -5.44
CA ALA A 130 -34.30 1.72 -6.55
C ALA A 130 -32.99 0.93 -6.71
N VAL A 131 -32.70 -0.05 -5.82
CA VAL A 131 -31.46 -0.83 -5.85
C VAL A 131 -31.21 -1.52 -7.20
N CYS A 132 -32.23 -2.16 -7.79
CA CYS A 132 -32.04 -2.86 -9.07
C CYS A 132 -31.69 -1.91 -10.22
N GLU A 133 -32.34 -0.75 -10.29
CA GLU A 133 -32.09 0.27 -11.31
C GLU A 133 -30.73 0.95 -11.08
N TYR A 134 -30.37 1.17 -9.82
CA TYR A 134 -29.06 1.66 -9.43
C TYR A 134 -27.95 0.69 -9.84
N ASP A 135 -28.09 -0.59 -9.52
CA ASP A 135 -27.10 -1.62 -9.87
C ASP A 135 -26.95 -1.79 -11.39
N ALA A 136 -28.05 -1.62 -12.15
CA ALA A 136 -28.02 -1.59 -13.61
C ALA A 136 -27.26 -0.35 -14.14
N ALA A 137 -27.49 0.83 -13.57
CA ALA A 137 -26.76 2.04 -13.90
C ALA A 137 -25.26 1.91 -13.58
N MET A 138 -24.92 1.37 -12.41
CA MET A 138 -23.54 1.09 -12.01
C MET A 138 -22.87 0.03 -12.88
N SER A 139 -23.61 -0.96 -13.37
CA SER A 139 -23.09 -1.94 -14.34
C SER A 139 -22.72 -1.29 -15.67
N ASN A 140 -23.51 -0.32 -16.15
CA ASN A 140 -23.18 0.45 -17.35
C ASN A 140 -21.94 1.31 -17.13
N ILE A 141 -21.84 1.98 -15.98
CA ILE A 141 -20.66 2.77 -15.59
C ILE A 141 -19.41 1.89 -15.53
N PHE A 142 -19.51 0.70 -14.91
CA PHE A 142 -18.45 -0.28 -14.88
C PHE A 142 -17.96 -0.60 -16.29
N GLN A 143 -18.85 -0.94 -17.22
CA GLN A 143 -18.46 -1.27 -18.59
C GLN A 143 -17.73 -0.12 -19.30
N VAL A 144 -18.24 1.10 -19.16
CA VAL A 144 -17.61 2.31 -19.75
C VAL A 144 -16.20 2.51 -19.18
N LEU A 145 -16.05 2.45 -17.87
CA LEU A 145 -14.78 2.69 -17.19
C LEU A 145 -13.75 1.58 -17.46
N MET A 146 -14.17 0.33 -17.46
CA MET A 146 -13.29 -0.81 -17.76
C MET A 146 -12.79 -0.77 -19.21
N ASN A 147 -13.64 -0.34 -20.15
CA ASN A 147 -13.25 -0.21 -21.55
C ASN A 147 -12.20 0.90 -21.75
N ILE A 148 -12.47 2.11 -21.25
CA ILE A 148 -11.53 3.24 -21.42
C ILE A 148 -10.23 3.01 -20.66
N SER A 149 -10.30 2.35 -19.49
CA SER A 149 -9.14 1.93 -18.72
C SER A 149 -8.29 0.93 -19.50
N GLN A 150 -8.90 -0.10 -20.09
CA GLN A 150 -8.19 -1.07 -20.91
C GLN A 150 -7.52 -0.42 -22.12
N GLU A 151 -8.21 0.51 -22.79
CA GLU A 151 -7.67 1.24 -23.93
C GLU A 151 -6.41 2.01 -23.53
N PHE A 152 -6.47 2.77 -22.43
CA PHE A 152 -5.32 3.49 -21.89
C PHE A 152 -4.16 2.54 -21.50
N LEU A 153 -4.43 1.48 -20.74
CA LEU A 153 -3.42 0.53 -20.28
C LEU A 153 -2.74 -0.19 -21.45
N THR A 154 -3.52 -0.58 -22.46
CA THR A 154 -3.00 -1.21 -23.68
C THR A 154 -2.12 -0.24 -24.47
N LYS A 155 -2.57 1.01 -24.63
CA LYS A 155 -1.79 2.06 -25.29
C LYS A 155 -0.48 2.32 -24.54
N SER A 156 -0.53 2.45 -23.22
CA SER A 156 0.65 2.74 -22.40
C SER A 156 1.66 1.61 -22.40
N ARG A 157 1.20 0.35 -22.44
CA ARG A 157 2.07 -0.82 -22.57
C ARG A 157 2.75 -0.90 -23.93
N MET A 158 1.98 -0.68 -25.01
CA MET A 158 2.47 -0.88 -26.38
C MET A 158 3.31 0.29 -26.89
N GLN A 159 2.98 1.52 -26.49
CA GLN A 159 3.60 2.74 -26.99
C GLN A 159 3.85 3.77 -25.85
N PRO A 160 4.71 3.47 -24.85
CA PRO A 160 4.93 4.34 -23.70
C PRO A 160 5.40 5.75 -24.08
N MET A 161 6.19 5.86 -25.15
CA MET A 161 6.77 7.12 -25.66
C MET A 161 5.80 7.96 -26.48
N ALA A 162 4.64 7.42 -26.85
CA ALA A 162 3.62 8.13 -27.63
C ALA A 162 2.57 8.82 -26.76
N ILE A 163 2.61 8.59 -25.43
CA ILE A 163 1.67 9.18 -24.48
C ILE A 163 2.26 10.48 -23.96
N ASP A 164 1.54 11.58 -24.20
CA ASP A 164 1.90 12.90 -23.67
C ASP A 164 1.45 13.07 -22.21
N GLU A 165 1.85 14.18 -21.57
CA GLU A 165 1.49 14.45 -20.17
C GLU A 165 -0.02 14.63 -19.95
N SER A 166 -0.77 15.15 -20.93
CA SER A 166 -2.22 15.28 -20.82
C SER A 166 -2.92 13.92 -20.85
N GLU A 167 -2.43 12.99 -21.66
CA GLU A 167 -2.92 11.61 -21.69
C GLU A 167 -2.60 10.87 -20.40
N TYR A 168 -1.44 11.12 -19.78
CA TYR A 168 -1.13 10.60 -18.45
C TYR A 168 -2.03 11.18 -17.36
N GLU A 169 -2.26 12.49 -17.36
CA GLU A 169 -3.21 13.13 -16.45
C GLU A 169 -4.60 12.49 -16.56
N PHE A 170 -5.05 12.24 -17.78
CA PHE A 170 -6.30 11.52 -18.01
C PHE A 170 -6.26 10.07 -17.49
N GLY A 171 -5.16 9.34 -17.73
CA GLY A 171 -4.95 8.00 -17.19
C GLY A 171 -5.04 7.97 -15.65
N VAL A 172 -4.49 8.98 -14.97
CA VAL A 172 -4.60 9.13 -13.51
C VAL A 172 -6.04 9.39 -13.11
N CYS A 173 -6.78 10.26 -13.81
CA CYS A 173 -8.21 10.47 -13.57
C CYS A 173 -9.02 9.18 -13.70
N ILE A 174 -8.77 8.38 -14.75
CA ILE A 174 -9.43 7.09 -14.96
C ILE A 174 -9.11 6.16 -13.78
N CYS A 175 -7.83 6.02 -13.41
CA CYS A 175 -7.42 5.17 -12.30
C CYS A 175 -8.10 5.59 -10.99
N GLU A 176 -8.13 6.88 -10.67
CA GLU A 176 -8.83 7.41 -9.48
C GLU A 176 -10.32 7.06 -9.49
N THR A 177 -10.95 7.15 -10.67
CA THR A 177 -12.38 6.85 -10.84
C THR A 177 -12.68 5.36 -10.67
N VAL A 178 -11.85 4.49 -11.25
CA VAL A 178 -11.96 3.02 -11.12
C VAL A 178 -11.68 2.59 -9.67
N VAL A 179 -10.73 3.23 -8.97
CA VAL A 179 -10.48 3.04 -7.54
C VAL A 179 -11.70 3.44 -6.70
N ALA A 180 -12.33 4.58 -7.00
CA ALA A 180 -13.55 5.01 -6.31
C ALA A 180 -14.70 4.01 -6.52
N LEU A 181 -14.86 3.49 -7.74
CA LEU A 181 -15.84 2.45 -8.05
C LEU A 181 -15.61 1.18 -7.22
N GLY A 182 -14.38 0.66 -7.21
CA GLY A 182 -14.04 -0.54 -6.43
C GLY A 182 -14.04 -0.35 -4.92
N SER A 183 -13.92 0.88 -4.43
CA SER A 183 -13.92 1.18 -2.99
C SER A 183 -15.32 1.38 -2.42
N SER A 184 -16.22 2.01 -3.19
CA SER A 184 -17.56 2.40 -2.74
C SER A 184 -18.67 1.50 -3.28
N ASN A 185 -18.43 0.83 -4.42
CA ASN A 185 -19.45 0.13 -5.18
C ASN A 185 -19.03 -1.29 -5.62
N MET A 186 -18.11 -1.91 -4.88
CA MET A 186 -17.60 -3.25 -5.16
C MET A 186 -18.69 -4.32 -5.26
N GLN A 187 -19.76 -4.19 -4.47
CA GLN A 187 -20.93 -5.06 -4.49
C GLN A 187 -21.59 -5.17 -5.87
N CYS A 188 -21.54 -4.11 -6.68
CA CYS A 188 -22.11 -4.10 -8.03
C CYS A 188 -21.25 -4.90 -9.02
N ILE A 189 -19.96 -5.10 -8.70
CA ILE A 189 -18.99 -5.87 -9.49
C ILE A 189 -19.04 -7.35 -9.08
N LEU A 190 -19.16 -7.61 -7.77
CA LEU A 190 -19.14 -8.95 -7.18
C LEU A 190 -20.29 -9.88 -7.63
N VAL A 191 -21.33 -9.33 -8.27
CA VAL A 191 -22.45 -10.12 -8.83
C VAL A 191 -21.99 -11.12 -9.89
N ASP A 192 -20.92 -10.78 -10.62
CA ASP A 192 -20.36 -11.62 -11.68
C ASP A 192 -18.87 -11.89 -11.40
N GLY A 193 -18.54 -13.17 -11.23
CA GLY A 193 -17.16 -13.59 -10.97
C GLY A 193 -16.20 -13.22 -12.10
N ALA A 194 -16.65 -13.27 -13.36
CA ALA A 194 -15.82 -12.89 -14.49
C ALA A 194 -15.52 -11.38 -14.49
N ARG A 195 -16.53 -10.54 -14.18
CA ARG A 195 -16.33 -9.10 -14.01
C ARG A 195 -15.39 -8.78 -12.87
N THR A 196 -15.53 -9.48 -11.75
CA THR A 196 -14.67 -9.30 -10.57
C THR A 196 -13.22 -9.64 -10.89
N SER A 197 -12.96 -10.79 -11.52
CA SER A 197 -11.61 -11.17 -11.94
C SER A 197 -11.02 -10.18 -12.94
N HIS A 198 -11.81 -9.73 -13.91
CA HIS A 198 -11.35 -8.73 -14.90
C HIS A 198 -11.01 -7.38 -14.24
N PHE A 199 -11.84 -6.93 -13.31
CA PHE A 199 -11.59 -5.72 -12.52
C PHE A 199 -10.29 -5.81 -11.71
N LEU A 200 -10.12 -6.89 -10.95
CA LEU A 200 -8.91 -7.10 -10.14
C LEU A 200 -7.66 -7.18 -11.01
N GLN A 201 -7.76 -7.80 -12.20
CA GLN A 201 -6.65 -7.84 -13.14
C GLN A 201 -6.27 -6.44 -13.63
N GLN A 202 -7.22 -5.60 -14.03
CA GLN A 202 -6.91 -4.22 -14.42
C GLN A 202 -6.35 -3.39 -13.27
N MET A 203 -6.85 -3.58 -12.04
CA MET A 203 -6.28 -2.92 -10.86
C MET A 203 -4.85 -3.38 -10.57
N LEU A 204 -4.51 -4.62 -10.91
CA LEU A 204 -3.14 -5.12 -10.83
C LEU A 204 -2.25 -4.50 -11.92
N GLU A 205 -2.78 -4.31 -13.13
CA GLU A 205 -2.05 -3.63 -14.22
C GLU A 205 -1.71 -2.18 -13.86
N TYR A 206 -2.65 -1.44 -13.25
CA TYR A 206 -2.35 -0.10 -12.73
C TYR A 206 -1.30 -0.13 -11.61
N TYR A 207 -1.33 -1.16 -10.77
CA TYR A 207 -0.34 -1.30 -9.69
C TYR A 207 1.06 -1.61 -10.22
N GLN A 208 1.15 -2.43 -11.26
CA GLN A 208 2.40 -2.73 -11.97
C GLN A 208 2.88 -1.60 -12.87
N HIS A 209 2.00 -0.64 -13.19
CA HIS A 209 2.27 0.43 -14.13
C HIS A 209 3.54 1.19 -13.76
N TYR A 210 4.36 1.54 -14.74
CA TYR A 210 5.68 2.11 -14.49
C TYR A 210 5.62 3.51 -13.87
N ARG A 211 4.66 4.35 -14.29
CA ARG A 211 4.40 5.68 -13.70
C ARG A 211 3.94 5.58 -12.25
N ILE A 212 4.59 6.34 -11.38
CA ILE A 212 4.36 6.29 -9.92
C ILE A 212 2.97 6.81 -9.53
N ALA A 213 2.43 7.81 -10.25
CA ALA A 213 1.10 8.35 -9.96
C ALA A 213 0.01 7.28 -10.11
N LEU A 214 0.06 6.46 -11.16
CA LEU A 214 -0.90 5.37 -11.41
C LEU A 214 -0.76 4.24 -10.40
N HIS A 215 0.49 3.86 -10.09
CA HIS A 215 0.78 2.91 -9.02
C HIS A 215 0.22 3.39 -7.67
N PHE A 216 0.45 4.66 -7.33
CA PHE A 216 0.01 5.23 -6.06
C PHE A 216 -1.51 5.21 -5.93
N GLN A 217 -2.24 5.56 -7.00
CA GLN A 217 -3.70 5.53 -6.96
C GLN A 217 -4.23 4.11 -6.77
N SER A 218 -3.69 3.13 -7.49
CA SER A 218 -4.10 1.73 -7.33
C SER A 218 -3.69 1.12 -5.97
N LEU A 219 -2.58 1.56 -5.37
CA LEU A 219 -2.20 1.17 -4.00
C LEU A 219 -3.29 1.48 -2.98
N LEU A 220 -3.98 2.62 -3.13
CA LEU A 220 -5.08 3.00 -2.23
C LEU A 220 -6.24 1.99 -2.29
N PHE A 221 -6.56 1.50 -3.48
CA PHE A 221 -7.55 0.44 -3.64
C PHE A 221 -7.12 -0.85 -2.94
N TRP A 222 -5.90 -1.34 -3.20
CA TRP A 222 -5.41 -2.60 -2.62
C TRP A 222 -5.39 -2.58 -1.08
N LEU A 223 -5.05 -1.43 -0.49
CA LEU A 223 -5.14 -1.24 0.96
C LEU A 223 -6.57 -1.37 1.50
N VAL A 224 -7.57 -0.84 0.79
CA VAL A 224 -8.97 -0.93 1.20
C VAL A 224 -9.54 -2.33 0.97
N ALA A 225 -9.20 -2.94 -0.17
CA ALA A 225 -9.69 -4.25 -0.61
C ALA A 225 -9.16 -5.38 0.28
N LEU A 226 -7.88 -5.35 0.65
CA LEU A 226 -7.26 -6.39 1.45
C LEU A 226 -7.42 -6.20 2.97
N ARG A 227 -7.65 -4.97 3.43
CA ARG A 227 -7.84 -4.72 4.88
C ARG A 227 -9.22 -5.22 5.31
N GLU A 228 -9.24 -6.29 6.10
CA GLU A 228 -10.45 -6.70 6.82
C GLU A 228 -10.93 -5.56 7.73
N PRO A 229 -12.25 -5.35 7.87
CA PRO A 229 -12.75 -4.51 8.95
C PRO A 229 -12.31 -5.20 10.24
N SER A 230 -11.46 -4.52 11.00
CA SER A 230 -11.04 -5.03 12.30
C SER A 230 -12.30 -5.35 13.10
N LYS A 231 -12.38 -6.58 13.63
CA LYS A 231 -13.30 -6.84 14.73
C LYS A 231 -12.97 -5.81 15.78
N ALA A 232 -13.82 -4.80 15.94
CA ALA A 232 -13.68 -3.84 17.01
C ALA A 232 -13.46 -4.66 18.28
N LYS A 233 -12.35 -4.41 18.98
CA LYS A 233 -12.13 -4.93 20.33
C LYS A 233 -13.43 -4.70 21.08
N SER A 234 -14.16 -5.77 21.40
CA SER A 234 -15.35 -5.67 22.21
C SER A 234 -14.89 -5.13 23.55
N VAL A 235 -15.02 -3.82 23.74
CA VAL A 235 -14.94 -3.24 25.07
C VAL A 235 -16.14 -3.81 25.78
N ALA A 236 -15.89 -4.85 26.58
CA ALA A 236 -16.86 -5.39 27.52
C ALA A 236 -17.26 -4.25 28.44
N ARG A 237 -18.38 -3.58 28.12
CA ARG A 237 -19.07 -2.75 29.09
C ARG A 237 -19.75 -3.71 30.05
N VAL A 238 -19.10 -3.92 31.18
CA VAL A 238 -19.73 -4.41 32.40
C VAL A 238 -20.80 -3.38 32.77
N SER A 239 -22.08 -3.76 32.68
CA SER A 239 -23.12 -3.26 33.57
C SER A 239 -24.28 -4.27 33.56
N GLY A 240 -24.57 -4.84 34.73
CA GLY A 240 -25.74 -5.68 34.95
C GLY A 240 -27.03 -4.85 34.84
N ASP A 241 -28.10 -5.46 34.35
CA ASP A 241 -29.13 -6.02 35.24
C ASP A 241 -30.20 -6.80 34.43
N THR A 242 -30.90 -7.64 35.18
CA THR A 242 -31.79 -8.76 34.84
C THR A 242 -33.05 -8.46 34.01
N SER A 243 -33.36 -9.31 33.01
CA SER A 243 -34.68 -9.96 32.81
C SER A 243 -34.66 -10.99 31.66
N PRO A 244 -35.50 -12.06 31.68
CA PRO A 244 -35.44 -13.16 30.73
C PRO A 244 -36.58 -13.13 29.69
N ALA A 245 -36.27 -13.36 28.40
CA ALA A 245 -37.06 -14.16 27.45
C ALA A 245 -36.58 -14.00 26.00
N GLY A 246 -36.29 -15.13 25.36
CA GLY A 246 -36.50 -15.45 23.94
C GLY A 246 -36.13 -14.43 22.85
N ASN A 247 -35.02 -14.69 22.13
CA ASN A 247 -35.08 -15.13 20.73
C ASN A 247 -33.67 -15.35 20.16
N LEU A 248 -33.45 -16.56 19.63
CA LEU A 248 -32.40 -16.81 18.64
C LEU A 248 -32.77 -16.07 17.34
N GLY A 249 -31.82 -15.34 16.76
CA GLY A 249 -31.94 -14.90 15.37
C GLY A 249 -31.10 -13.68 15.00
N SER A 250 -30.01 -13.93 14.27
CA SER A 250 -29.30 -12.98 13.40
C SER A 250 -28.56 -11.81 14.07
N VAL A 251 -27.31 -12.06 14.48
CA VAL A 251 -26.30 -10.99 14.52
C VAL A 251 -26.09 -10.51 13.08
N GLY A 252 -26.56 -9.30 12.79
CA GLY A 252 -26.40 -8.66 11.48
C GLY A 252 -24.93 -8.43 11.17
N VAL A 253 -24.36 -9.28 10.32
CA VAL A 253 -23.10 -9.00 9.61
C VAL A 253 -23.35 -7.79 8.71
N SER A 254 -22.58 -6.71 8.88
CA SER A 254 -22.67 -5.52 8.02
C SER A 254 -22.46 -5.90 6.55
N SER A 255 -23.15 -5.25 5.61
CA SER A 255 -23.04 -5.55 4.17
C SER A 255 -21.59 -5.47 3.67
N THR A 256 -20.83 -4.51 4.22
CA THR A 256 -19.41 -4.28 3.95
C THR A 256 -18.50 -5.44 4.40
N GLU A 257 -18.86 -6.19 5.44
CA GLU A 257 -18.13 -7.38 5.89
C GLU A 257 -18.33 -8.59 4.96
N LYS A 258 -19.53 -8.74 4.37
CA LYS A 258 -19.79 -9.79 3.37
C LYS A 258 -19.08 -9.51 2.05
N GLU A 259 -19.06 -8.24 1.63
CA GLU A 259 -18.43 -7.80 0.38
C GLU A 259 -16.92 -8.01 0.38
N LYS A 260 -16.21 -7.62 1.45
CA LYS A 260 -14.74 -7.81 1.55
C LYS A 260 -14.32 -9.28 1.59
N LYS A 261 -15.12 -10.14 2.25
CA LYS A 261 -14.96 -11.60 2.17
C LYS A 261 -15.23 -12.14 0.78
N GLY A 262 -16.10 -11.49 0.00
CA GLY A 262 -16.35 -11.81 -1.40
C GLY A 262 -15.13 -11.50 -2.28
N VAL A 263 -14.51 -10.33 -2.11
CA VAL A 263 -13.33 -9.93 -2.90
C VAL A 263 -12.15 -10.87 -2.68
N SER A 264 -11.85 -11.24 -1.44
CA SER A 264 -10.69 -12.07 -1.11
C SER A 264 -10.73 -13.47 -1.74
N LEU A 265 -11.90 -13.97 -2.14
CA LEU A 265 -12.04 -15.24 -2.86
C LEU A 265 -11.49 -15.18 -4.31
N PHE A 266 -11.46 -13.99 -4.90
CA PHE A 266 -10.99 -13.80 -6.28
C PHE A 266 -9.52 -13.40 -6.35
N ILE A 267 -8.88 -13.12 -5.21
CA ILE A 267 -7.46 -12.78 -5.15
C ILE A 267 -6.65 -14.07 -5.09
N THR A 268 -6.03 -14.41 -6.22
CA THR A 268 -5.18 -15.60 -6.33
C THR A 268 -3.82 -15.38 -5.68
N ASP A 269 -3.14 -16.49 -5.40
CA ASP A 269 -1.77 -16.49 -4.89
C ASP A 269 -0.80 -15.74 -5.82
N GLU A 270 -1.04 -15.76 -7.13
CA GLU A 270 -0.26 -15.02 -8.13
C GLU A 270 -0.46 -13.50 -8.03
N ILE A 271 -1.68 -13.04 -7.73
CA ILE A 271 -1.95 -11.62 -7.47
C ILE A 271 -1.19 -11.19 -6.21
N TYR A 272 -1.27 -11.95 -5.11
CA TYR A 272 -0.52 -11.66 -3.89
C TYR A 272 0.99 -11.60 -4.13
N SER A 273 1.54 -12.57 -4.88
CA SER A 273 2.95 -12.60 -5.24
C SER A 273 3.36 -11.36 -6.04
N THR A 274 2.54 -10.96 -7.01
CA THR A 274 2.80 -9.80 -7.86
C THR A 274 2.75 -8.49 -7.07
N LEU A 275 1.77 -8.34 -6.17
CA LEU A 275 1.65 -7.17 -5.31
C LEU A 275 2.89 -7.00 -4.42
N LEU A 276 3.40 -8.10 -3.86
CA LEU A 276 4.60 -8.10 -3.04
C LEU A 276 5.85 -7.75 -3.85
N ASP A 277 6.07 -8.39 -5.00
CA ASP A 277 7.22 -8.12 -5.87
C ASP A 277 7.30 -6.63 -6.27
N VAL A 278 6.17 -6.06 -6.73
CA VAL A 278 6.09 -4.64 -7.07
C VAL A 278 6.29 -3.75 -5.86
N SER A 279 5.66 -4.07 -4.71
CA SER A 279 5.86 -3.33 -3.46
C SER A 279 7.34 -3.26 -3.10
N PHE A 280 8.03 -4.41 -3.13
CA PHE A 280 9.43 -4.49 -2.74
C PHE A 280 10.37 -3.72 -3.67
N LYS A 281 10.08 -3.72 -4.98
CA LYS A 281 10.81 -2.91 -5.97
C LYS A 281 10.63 -1.41 -5.76
N ARG A 282 9.45 -0.99 -5.28
CA ARG A 282 9.06 0.42 -5.17
C ARG A 282 9.33 1.08 -3.82
N MET A 283 9.96 0.38 -2.87
CA MET A 283 10.38 0.96 -1.58
C MET A 283 11.59 1.91 -1.69
N LEU A 284 12.08 2.19 -2.91
CA LEU A 284 13.27 3.00 -3.18
C LEU A 284 12.89 4.42 -3.59
N LYS A 285 13.61 5.42 -3.06
CA LYS A 285 13.59 6.80 -3.56
C LYS A 285 14.54 6.88 -4.76
N LYS A 286 14.18 7.63 -5.79
CA LYS A 286 15.06 7.85 -6.94
C LYS A 286 16.34 8.56 -6.46
N SER A 287 17.50 7.98 -6.76
CA SER A 287 18.79 8.66 -6.53
C SER A 287 19.01 9.74 -7.59
N ALA A 288 19.56 10.89 -7.19
CA ALA A 288 19.86 12.02 -8.09
C ALA A 288 20.74 11.63 -9.29
N ASN A 289 21.52 10.54 -9.18
CA ASN A 289 22.46 10.08 -10.20
C ASN A 289 21.96 8.85 -10.98
N SER A 290 20.67 8.49 -10.86
CA SER A 290 20.11 7.35 -11.61
C SER A 290 19.71 7.72 -13.03
N SER A 291 20.27 7.01 -14.02
CA SER A 291 19.77 7.03 -15.39
C SER A 291 18.33 6.49 -15.44
N SER A 292 17.60 6.86 -16.50
CA SER A 292 16.19 6.50 -16.72
C SER A 292 15.95 5.00 -16.56
N SER A 293 15.49 4.58 -15.39
CA SER A 293 14.94 3.25 -15.19
C SER A 293 13.56 3.18 -15.86
N LEU A 294 13.25 2.04 -16.50
CA LEU A 294 11.92 1.79 -17.05
C LEU A 294 10.81 1.95 -16.00
N LEU A 295 11.14 1.78 -14.72
CA LEU A 295 10.26 2.01 -13.58
C LEU A 295 10.47 3.43 -13.01
N GLU A 296 9.43 4.23 -12.95
CA GLU A 296 9.49 5.54 -12.29
C GLU A 296 9.45 5.36 -10.78
N LEU A 297 10.55 5.77 -10.13
CA LEU A 297 10.68 5.83 -8.69
C LEU A 297 10.31 7.21 -8.17
N TRP A 298 9.97 7.29 -6.87
CA TRP A 298 9.60 8.54 -6.23
C TRP A 298 10.72 9.59 -6.38
N ASN A 299 10.38 10.80 -6.85
CA ASN A 299 11.29 11.94 -6.99
C ASN A 299 10.79 13.16 -6.17
N GLU A 300 11.63 14.19 -6.06
CA GLU A 300 11.33 15.39 -5.25
C GLU A 300 10.29 16.30 -5.93
N GLU A 301 10.15 16.24 -7.26
CA GLU A 301 9.12 17.00 -8.00
C GLU A 301 7.68 16.53 -7.69
N LEU A 302 7.52 15.30 -7.18
CA LEU A 302 6.24 14.74 -6.73
C LEU A 302 5.89 15.08 -5.27
N GLU A 303 6.78 15.73 -4.51
CA GLU A 303 6.60 16.02 -3.07
C GLU A 303 5.48 17.02 -2.77
N GLY A 304 4.92 17.71 -3.79
CA GLY A 304 3.86 18.71 -3.62
C GLY A 304 2.54 18.23 -2.97
N LYS A 305 2.34 16.91 -2.76
CA LYS A 305 1.10 16.35 -2.15
C LYS A 305 1.32 15.35 -1.01
N SER A 306 2.50 14.74 -0.86
CA SER A 306 2.81 13.82 0.25
C SER A 306 4.29 13.47 0.29
N ASP A 307 4.87 13.31 1.48
CA ASP A 307 6.28 12.90 1.59
C ASP A 307 6.46 11.41 1.26
N PHE A 308 7.63 11.05 0.71
CA PHE A 308 8.02 9.66 0.41
C PHE A 308 7.84 8.71 1.61
N SER A 309 8.01 9.21 2.83
CA SER A 309 7.81 8.47 4.07
C SER A 309 6.38 7.93 4.21
N ASN A 310 5.37 8.72 3.83
CA ASN A 310 3.96 8.32 3.86
C ASN A 310 3.68 7.25 2.81
N TYR A 311 4.18 7.44 1.59
CA TYR A 311 4.08 6.44 0.53
C TYR A 311 4.72 5.10 0.94
N ARG A 312 5.94 5.13 1.48
CA ARG A 312 6.63 3.92 1.96
C ARG A 312 5.85 3.24 3.09
N THR A 313 5.27 4.01 4.00
CA THR A 313 4.42 3.46 5.08
C THR A 313 3.21 2.72 4.51
N LYS A 314 2.55 3.26 3.48
CA LYS A 314 1.43 2.59 2.79
C LYS A 314 1.85 1.28 2.11
N LEU A 315 3.04 1.22 1.51
CA LEU A 315 3.58 -0.03 0.97
C LEU A 315 3.82 -1.08 2.07
N LEU A 316 4.39 -0.67 3.20
CA LEU A 316 4.64 -1.58 4.33
C LEU A 316 3.34 -2.07 4.95
N ASP A 317 2.32 -1.22 5.05
CA ASP A 317 0.98 -1.61 5.49
C ASP A 317 0.39 -2.69 4.56
N LEU A 318 0.54 -2.53 3.23
CA LEU A 318 0.09 -3.53 2.26
C LEU A 318 0.86 -4.85 2.43
N ILE A 319 2.20 -4.80 2.50
CA ILE A 319 3.05 -5.97 2.72
C ILE A 319 2.64 -6.70 4.00
N ARG A 320 2.40 -5.97 5.09
CA ARG A 320 1.98 -6.52 6.38
C ARG A 320 0.65 -7.25 6.29
N VAL A 321 -0.34 -6.66 5.62
CA VAL A 321 -1.67 -7.28 5.42
C VAL A 321 -1.55 -8.54 4.57
N ILE A 322 -0.74 -8.54 3.51
CA ILE A 322 -0.53 -9.74 2.68
C ILE A 322 0.20 -10.82 3.49
N ALA A 323 1.23 -10.45 4.24
CA ALA A 323 2.01 -11.40 5.05
C ALA A 323 1.17 -12.06 6.16
N SER A 324 0.18 -11.37 6.72
CA SER A 324 -0.73 -11.98 7.69
C SER A 324 -1.76 -12.92 7.05
N GLN A 325 -2.20 -12.66 5.82
CA GLN A 325 -3.19 -13.48 5.09
C GLN A 325 -2.58 -14.66 4.32
N ARG A 326 -1.36 -14.49 3.80
CA ARG A 326 -0.64 -15.45 2.94
C ARG A 326 0.84 -15.52 3.33
N PRO A 327 1.15 -16.05 4.53
CA PRO A 327 2.50 -16.00 5.11
C PRO A 327 3.54 -16.79 4.30
N VAL A 328 3.16 -17.93 3.71
CA VAL A 328 4.05 -18.75 2.85
C VAL A 328 4.50 -17.96 1.62
N ILE A 329 3.55 -17.32 0.92
CA ILE A 329 3.81 -16.52 -0.28
C ILE A 329 4.69 -15.32 0.08
N ALA A 330 4.38 -14.63 1.18
CA ALA A 330 5.15 -13.49 1.63
C ALA A 330 6.60 -13.86 1.98
N ALA A 331 6.81 -14.97 2.68
CA ALA A 331 8.14 -15.48 3.01
C ALA A 331 8.94 -15.82 1.74
N ALA A 332 8.34 -16.54 0.79
CA ALA A 332 9.01 -16.91 -0.46
C ALA A 332 9.41 -15.66 -1.29
N ASN A 333 8.49 -14.70 -1.45
CA ASN A 333 8.74 -13.49 -2.24
C ASN A 333 9.81 -12.58 -1.62
N ILE A 334 9.83 -12.41 -0.29
CA ILE A 334 10.86 -11.56 0.34
C ILE A 334 12.25 -12.20 0.27
N VAL A 335 12.35 -13.52 0.43
CA VAL A 335 13.63 -14.25 0.25
C VAL A 335 14.09 -14.14 -1.20
N GLN A 336 13.20 -14.33 -2.18
CA GLN A 336 13.52 -14.13 -3.59
C GLN A 336 14.01 -12.71 -3.86
N ARG A 337 13.35 -11.69 -3.31
CA ARG A 337 13.77 -10.29 -3.45
C ARG A 337 15.17 -10.08 -2.88
N ILE A 338 15.46 -10.60 -1.68
CA ILE A 338 16.77 -10.49 -1.03
C ILE A 338 17.85 -11.13 -1.91
N ASN A 339 17.57 -12.29 -2.49
CA ASN A 339 18.49 -12.97 -3.40
C ASN A 339 18.78 -12.14 -4.65
N VAL A 340 17.76 -11.51 -5.23
CA VAL A 340 17.93 -10.63 -6.39
C VAL A 340 18.78 -9.40 -6.05
N VAL A 341 18.53 -8.72 -4.94
CA VAL A 341 19.29 -7.49 -4.58
C VAL A 341 20.68 -7.79 -4.04
N SER A 342 20.88 -8.96 -3.45
CA SER A 342 22.20 -9.40 -2.98
C SER A 342 23.11 -9.77 -4.15
N GLY A 343 22.55 -10.22 -5.28
CA GLY A 343 23.29 -10.52 -6.50
C GLY A 343 24.41 -11.54 -6.29
N ASP A 344 25.55 -11.36 -6.98
CA ASP A 344 26.74 -12.18 -6.72
C ASP A 344 27.35 -11.82 -5.36
N ALA A 345 27.33 -12.79 -4.44
CA ALA A 345 27.86 -12.67 -3.09
C ALA A 345 29.38 -12.43 -3.04
N ASN A 346 30.10 -12.72 -4.13
CA ASN A 346 31.55 -12.52 -4.22
C ASN A 346 31.93 -11.07 -4.58
N GLN A 347 30.97 -10.24 -4.96
CA GLN A 347 31.23 -8.83 -5.21
C GLN A 347 31.54 -8.10 -3.90
N THR A 348 32.75 -7.58 -3.80
CA THR A 348 33.24 -6.89 -2.60
C THR A 348 32.70 -5.48 -2.43
N THR A 349 32.12 -4.90 -3.48
CA THR A 349 31.54 -3.55 -3.49
C THR A 349 30.22 -3.56 -4.25
N LYS A 350 29.25 -2.77 -3.77
CA LYS A 350 27.94 -2.60 -4.39
C LYS A 350 27.72 -1.15 -4.81
N SER A 351 26.94 -0.93 -5.86
CA SER A 351 26.59 0.44 -6.24
C SER A 351 25.68 1.07 -5.16
N PRO A 352 25.64 2.41 -5.03
CA PRO A 352 24.73 3.07 -4.08
C PRO A 352 23.26 2.67 -4.27
N GLN A 353 22.84 2.44 -5.52
CA GLN A 353 21.48 2.00 -5.83
C GLN A 353 21.21 0.56 -5.36
N ASP A 354 22.20 -0.32 -5.45
CA ASP A 354 22.09 -1.68 -4.93
C ASP A 354 22.02 -1.68 -3.40
N LEU A 355 22.80 -0.81 -2.73
CA LEU A 355 22.73 -0.64 -1.27
C LEU A 355 21.35 -0.14 -0.83
N ASP A 356 20.79 0.86 -1.52
CA ASP A 356 19.43 1.33 -1.25
C ASP A 356 18.40 0.20 -1.48
N ALA A 357 18.57 -0.59 -2.54
CA ALA A 357 17.74 -1.76 -2.84
C ALA A 357 17.77 -2.82 -1.72
N MET A 358 18.95 -3.05 -1.15
CA MET A 358 19.14 -3.95 -0.01
C MET A 358 18.51 -3.40 1.28
N VAL A 359 18.65 -2.10 1.56
CA VAL A 359 17.99 -1.46 2.71
C VAL A 359 16.47 -1.53 2.57
N GLY A 360 15.94 -1.32 1.36
CA GLY A 360 14.53 -1.56 1.06
C GLY A 360 14.15 -3.01 1.42
N ALA A 361 14.83 -4.00 0.83
CA ALA A 361 14.53 -5.41 1.09
C ALA A 361 14.60 -5.79 2.58
N GLN A 362 15.51 -5.19 3.35
CA GLN A 362 15.57 -5.36 4.81
C GLN A 362 14.30 -4.89 5.50
N LEU A 363 13.77 -3.72 5.16
CA LEU A 363 12.52 -3.20 5.74
C LEU A 363 11.31 -4.08 5.37
N GLY A 364 11.32 -4.62 4.14
CA GLY A 364 10.35 -5.63 3.70
C GLY A 364 10.43 -6.91 4.54
N LEU A 365 11.64 -7.41 4.79
CA LEU A 365 11.89 -8.59 5.62
C LEU A 365 11.40 -8.40 7.04
N GLU A 366 11.77 -7.30 7.68
CA GLU A 366 11.32 -6.96 9.03
C GLU A 366 9.79 -6.95 9.12
N THR A 367 9.13 -6.35 8.13
CA THR A 367 7.66 -6.28 8.07
C THR A 367 7.02 -7.65 7.90
N VAL A 368 7.56 -8.49 7.01
CA VAL A 368 7.05 -9.85 6.77
C VAL A 368 7.26 -10.72 8.02
N VAL A 369 8.47 -10.73 8.60
CA VAL A 369 8.78 -11.52 9.79
C VAL A 369 7.92 -11.05 10.98
N SER A 370 7.77 -9.74 11.19
CA SER A 370 6.89 -9.20 12.22
C SER A 370 5.43 -9.64 12.01
N ALA A 371 4.89 -9.49 10.80
CA ALA A 371 3.51 -9.90 10.51
C ALA A 371 3.26 -11.40 10.76
N ILE A 372 4.27 -12.25 10.51
CA ILE A 372 4.17 -13.70 10.70
C ILE A 372 4.38 -14.08 12.18
N PHE A 373 5.35 -13.50 12.89
CA PHE A 373 5.83 -14.02 14.18
C PHE A 373 5.54 -13.14 15.41
N ASP A 374 4.98 -11.94 15.28
CA ASP A 374 4.73 -11.02 16.41
C ASP A 374 3.61 -11.51 17.38
N GLY A 375 3.04 -12.70 17.16
CA GLY A 375 2.04 -13.32 18.03
C GLY A 375 0.66 -12.65 18.02
N SER A 376 0.52 -11.51 17.36
CA SER A 376 -0.76 -10.84 17.06
C SER A 376 -1.54 -11.54 15.95
N GLY A 377 -0.84 -12.31 15.10
CA GLY A 377 -1.40 -13.09 14.02
C GLY A 377 -1.71 -14.54 14.39
N ASP A 378 -2.47 -15.20 13.53
CA ASP A 378 -2.88 -16.59 13.63
C ASP A 378 -1.72 -17.60 13.44
N TYR A 379 -0.44 -17.23 13.62
CA TYR A 379 0.69 -18.16 13.40
C TYR A 379 0.57 -19.44 14.21
N ALA A 380 0.09 -19.35 15.45
CA ALA A 380 -0.23 -20.53 16.26
C ALA A 380 -1.31 -21.42 15.61
N LYS A 381 -2.28 -20.82 14.90
CA LYS A 381 -3.39 -21.47 14.19
C LYS A 381 -3.07 -21.86 12.74
N THR A 382 -1.95 -21.40 12.19
CA THR A 382 -1.46 -21.80 10.87
C THR A 382 -1.23 -23.30 10.83
N ASP A 383 -1.60 -23.92 9.72
CA ASP A 383 -1.42 -25.36 9.49
C ASP A 383 0.05 -25.79 9.59
N HIS A 384 0.29 -27.03 9.98
CA HIS A 384 1.63 -27.58 10.19
C HIS A 384 2.47 -27.55 8.91
N GLU A 385 1.88 -27.82 7.75
CA GLU A 385 2.58 -27.78 6.47
C GLU A 385 3.03 -26.35 6.14
N ALA A 386 2.14 -25.37 6.32
CA ALA A 386 2.48 -23.96 6.10
C ALA A 386 3.57 -23.47 7.06
N LYS A 387 3.54 -23.88 8.34
CA LYS A 387 4.62 -23.59 9.30
C LYS A 387 5.95 -24.18 8.86
N PHE A 388 5.95 -25.43 8.39
CA PHE A 388 7.14 -26.11 7.90
C PHE A 388 7.73 -25.39 6.68
N GLN A 389 6.90 -24.99 5.72
CA GLN A 389 7.35 -24.24 4.53
C GLN A 389 7.93 -22.87 4.89
N ILE A 390 7.29 -22.14 5.80
CA ILE A 390 7.78 -20.85 6.31
C ILE A 390 9.13 -21.04 7.00
N HIS A 391 9.24 -22.03 7.89
CA HIS A 391 10.49 -22.34 8.59
C HIS A 391 11.61 -22.67 7.60
N ARG A 392 11.39 -23.61 6.68
CA ARG A 392 12.37 -23.99 5.65
C ARG A 392 12.85 -22.80 4.82
N THR A 393 11.94 -21.88 4.50
CA THR A 393 12.25 -20.67 3.72
C THR A 393 13.17 -19.72 4.48
N PHE A 394 12.85 -19.40 5.74
CA PHE A 394 13.68 -18.51 6.56
C PHE A 394 14.95 -19.18 7.06
N GLU A 395 14.93 -20.50 7.30
CA GLU A 395 16.13 -21.28 7.60
C GLU A 395 17.13 -21.21 6.44
N GLY A 396 16.67 -21.43 5.20
CA GLY A 396 17.51 -21.31 4.02
C GLY A 396 18.12 -19.91 3.85
N LEU A 397 17.31 -18.85 4.05
CA LEU A 397 17.81 -17.48 4.05
C LEU A 397 18.86 -17.26 5.15
N LEU A 398 18.59 -17.73 6.37
CA LEU A 398 19.50 -17.55 7.49
C LEU A 398 20.83 -18.27 7.25
N GLN A 399 20.81 -19.50 6.76
CA GLN A 399 22.02 -20.25 6.38
C GLN A 399 22.84 -19.50 5.33
N GLN A 400 22.17 -18.93 4.32
CA GLN A 400 22.81 -18.10 3.31
C GLN A 400 23.49 -16.88 3.95
N LEU A 401 22.78 -16.11 4.79
CA LEU A 401 23.33 -14.94 5.47
C LEU A 401 24.55 -15.31 6.35
N LEU A 402 24.45 -16.38 7.15
CA LEU A 402 25.55 -16.86 7.98
C LEU A 402 26.80 -17.22 7.16
N SER A 403 26.63 -17.67 5.91
CA SER A 403 27.73 -18.00 5.00
C SER A 403 28.39 -16.79 4.33
N LEU A 404 27.75 -15.62 4.30
CA LEU A 404 28.25 -14.43 3.62
C LEU A 404 29.49 -13.86 4.30
N LYS A 405 30.47 -13.40 3.50
CA LYS A 405 31.76 -12.86 3.96
C LYS A 405 31.98 -11.42 3.50
N TRP A 406 30.94 -10.58 3.60
CA TRP A 406 31.08 -9.15 3.29
C TRP A 406 32.02 -8.47 4.28
N THR A 407 32.93 -7.66 3.76
CA THR A 407 33.98 -6.96 4.54
C THR A 407 33.84 -5.44 4.50
N GLU A 408 33.03 -4.90 3.58
CA GLU A 408 32.78 -3.46 3.48
C GLU A 408 31.90 -2.98 4.66
N PRO A 409 32.21 -1.85 5.33
CA PRO A 409 31.42 -1.36 6.46
C PRO A 409 29.92 -1.20 6.16
N SER A 410 29.54 -0.70 4.99
CA SER A 410 28.15 -0.52 4.56
C SER A 410 27.39 -1.86 4.47
N LEU A 411 28.01 -2.85 3.82
CA LEU A 411 27.46 -4.21 3.67
C LEU A 411 27.38 -4.94 5.00
N ILE A 412 28.35 -4.76 5.89
CA ILE A 412 28.33 -5.35 7.24
C ILE A 412 27.16 -4.80 8.05
N VAL A 413 26.90 -3.49 7.99
CA VAL A 413 25.73 -2.88 8.67
C VAL A 413 24.43 -3.47 8.13
N ILE A 414 24.29 -3.56 6.81
CA ILE A 414 23.10 -4.15 6.17
C ILE A 414 22.94 -5.63 6.58
N HIS A 415 24.04 -6.39 6.65
CA HIS A 415 24.03 -7.77 7.12
C HIS A 415 23.51 -7.87 8.56
N GLY A 416 24.02 -7.02 9.47
CA GLY A 416 23.50 -6.91 10.83
C GLY A 416 21.99 -6.66 10.86
N HIS A 417 21.48 -5.75 10.02
CA HIS A 417 20.05 -5.46 9.96
C HIS A 417 19.19 -6.59 9.37
N TYR A 418 19.72 -7.39 8.43
CA TYR A 418 19.04 -8.60 7.99
C TYR A 418 18.91 -9.63 9.13
N LEU A 419 19.97 -9.80 9.93
CA LEU A 419 19.91 -10.65 11.13
C LEU A 419 18.92 -10.09 12.15
N ASP A 420 18.93 -8.78 12.41
CA ASP A 420 17.98 -8.08 13.30
C ASP A 420 16.52 -8.37 12.91
N SER A 421 16.25 -8.31 11.60
CA SER A 421 14.91 -8.52 11.03
C SER A 421 14.38 -9.94 11.27
N LEU A 422 15.27 -10.92 11.49
CA LEU A 422 14.93 -12.31 11.82
C LEU A 422 14.77 -12.55 13.33
N GLY A 423 14.88 -11.52 14.18
CA GLY A 423 14.84 -11.68 15.64
C GLY A 423 13.59 -12.41 16.17
N LEU A 424 12.40 -12.09 15.66
CA LEU A 424 11.16 -12.78 16.05
C LEU A 424 11.06 -14.22 15.54
N TYR A 425 11.73 -14.54 14.43
CA TYR A 425 11.87 -15.91 13.96
C TYR A 425 12.76 -16.72 14.92
N LEU A 426 13.86 -16.15 15.41
CA LEU A 426 14.77 -16.79 16.38
C LEU A 426 14.07 -17.10 17.71
N ARG A 427 13.08 -16.30 18.11
CA ARG A 427 12.24 -16.58 19.28
C ARG A 427 11.50 -17.92 19.17
N HIS A 428 11.09 -18.30 17.96
CA HIS A 428 10.36 -19.54 17.70
C HIS A 428 11.29 -20.73 17.42
N TYR A 429 12.50 -20.46 16.92
CA TYR A 429 13.51 -21.47 16.55
C TYR A 429 14.83 -21.17 17.28
N PRO A 430 14.95 -21.52 18.57
CA PRO A 430 16.10 -21.16 19.40
C PRO A 430 17.41 -21.84 18.99
N ASP A 431 17.35 -22.98 18.31
CA ASP A 431 18.53 -23.81 17.97
C ASP A 431 19.57 -23.07 17.11
N VAL A 432 19.14 -22.06 16.34
CA VAL A 432 20.00 -21.28 15.44
C VAL A 432 20.57 -20.00 16.07
N VAL A 433 20.13 -19.65 17.29
CA VAL A 433 20.52 -18.39 17.97
C VAL A 433 22.04 -18.30 18.17
N ALA A 434 22.67 -19.40 18.59
CA ALA A 434 24.12 -19.45 18.77
C ALA A 434 24.89 -19.05 17.49
N SER A 435 24.46 -19.54 16.33
CA SER A 435 25.10 -19.24 15.05
C SER A 435 24.96 -17.77 14.67
N VAL A 436 23.80 -17.16 14.95
CA VAL A 436 23.57 -15.72 14.72
C VAL A 436 24.48 -14.87 15.61
N VAL A 437 24.55 -15.20 16.89
CA VAL A 437 25.43 -14.51 17.86
C VAL A 437 26.89 -14.60 17.43
N ASN A 438 27.34 -15.79 17.05
CA ASN A 438 28.71 -16.00 16.54
C ASN A 438 28.96 -15.17 15.28
N LYS A 439 27.98 -15.09 14.38
CA LYS A 439 28.09 -14.27 13.17
C LYS A 439 28.19 -12.78 13.48
N LEU A 440 27.45 -12.27 14.46
CA LEU A 440 27.56 -10.87 14.87
C LEU A 440 28.97 -10.54 15.42
N PHE A 441 29.57 -11.45 16.21
CA PHE A 441 30.96 -11.29 16.64
C PHE A 441 31.96 -11.38 15.48
N GLU A 442 31.74 -12.28 14.51
CA GLU A 442 32.54 -12.36 13.28
C GLU A 442 32.49 -11.03 12.51
N LEU A 443 31.29 -10.48 12.30
CA LEU A 443 31.10 -9.19 11.63
C LEU A 443 31.78 -8.05 12.39
N LEU A 444 31.61 -7.98 13.71
CA LEU A 444 32.26 -6.97 14.55
C LEU A 444 33.79 -7.04 14.43
N THR A 445 34.35 -8.24 14.51
CA THR A 445 35.82 -8.45 14.50
C THR A 445 36.46 -8.36 13.13
N SER A 446 35.68 -8.49 12.05
CA SER A 446 36.14 -8.28 10.67
C SER A 446 36.45 -6.83 10.35
N LEU A 447 35.85 -5.88 11.09
CA LEU A 447 36.05 -4.44 10.90
C LEU A 447 37.30 -3.94 11.65
N PRO A 448 38.14 -3.10 11.02
CA PRO A 448 39.36 -2.60 11.64
C PRO A 448 39.07 -1.68 12.84
N ILE A 449 39.92 -1.81 13.86
CA ILE A 449 39.93 -0.97 15.08
C ILE A 449 40.85 0.23 14.82
N THR A 450 40.44 1.18 13.99
CA THR A 450 41.26 2.35 13.66
C THR A 450 40.93 3.52 14.59
N ILE A 451 41.91 3.94 15.41
CA ILE A 451 41.78 5.04 16.40
C ILE A 451 42.09 6.42 15.76
N GLN A 452 42.70 6.47 14.58
CA GLN A 452 43.07 7.73 13.92
C GLN A 452 41.89 8.43 13.24
N GLN A 453 41.67 9.68 13.66
CA GLN A 453 40.46 10.50 13.44
C GLN A 453 40.34 11.18 12.06
N GLN A 454 41.19 10.91 11.08
CA GLN A 454 41.13 11.61 9.79
C GLN A 454 41.26 10.63 8.61
N GLY A 455 40.11 10.25 8.02
CA GLY A 455 40.02 9.44 6.82
C GLY A 455 38.80 8.49 6.77
N PRO A 456 38.74 7.56 5.80
CA PRO A 456 37.71 6.50 5.67
C PRO A 456 37.49 5.62 6.93
N SER A 457 38.28 5.83 7.98
CA SER A 457 38.24 5.18 9.29
C SER A 457 36.97 5.46 10.10
N ASN A 458 36.24 6.56 9.84
CA ASN A 458 35.02 6.89 10.59
C ASN A 458 33.87 5.89 10.30
N ASN A 459 33.80 5.40 9.06
CA ASN A 459 32.74 4.48 8.62
C ASN A 459 32.86 3.10 9.30
N SER A 460 34.10 2.62 9.53
CA SER A 460 34.34 1.34 10.23
C SER A 460 33.86 1.40 11.68
N ARG A 461 34.22 2.48 12.41
CA ARG A 461 33.80 2.66 13.81
C ARG A 461 32.29 2.75 13.94
N GLN A 462 31.64 3.49 13.05
CA GLN A 462 30.18 3.58 13.02
C GLN A 462 29.54 2.22 12.71
N ALA A 463 30.07 1.46 11.75
CA ALA A 463 29.60 0.12 11.43
C ALA A 463 29.73 -0.85 12.62
N ARG A 464 30.86 -0.83 13.33
CA ARG A 464 31.06 -1.63 14.55
C ARG A 464 29.99 -1.34 15.62
N LEU A 465 29.69 -0.05 15.87
CA LEU A 465 28.63 0.34 16.80
C LEU A 465 27.23 -0.10 16.34
N GLN A 466 26.95 -0.09 15.04
CA GLN A 466 25.70 -0.61 14.51
C GLN A 466 25.57 -2.13 14.73
N ILE A 467 26.66 -2.89 14.58
CA ILE A 467 26.69 -4.32 14.94
C ILE A 467 26.46 -4.53 16.43
N CYS A 468 27.07 -3.72 17.32
CA CYS A 468 26.74 -3.79 18.76
C CYS A 468 25.26 -3.47 19.02
N SER A 469 24.66 -2.55 18.27
CA SER A 469 23.22 -2.27 18.35
C SER A 469 22.35 -3.43 17.87
N SER A 470 22.86 -4.27 16.97
CA SER A 470 22.19 -5.51 16.57
C SER A 470 22.10 -6.52 17.72
N PHE A 471 23.12 -6.62 18.59
CA PHE A 471 23.01 -7.43 19.81
C PHE A 471 21.85 -6.98 20.70
N ILE A 472 21.65 -5.67 20.87
CA ILE A 472 20.52 -5.10 21.62
C ILE A 472 19.18 -5.48 20.98
N ARG A 473 19.06 -5.31 19.65
CA ARG A 473 17.82 -5.64 18.91
C ARG A 473 17.48 -7.12 18.98
N ILE A 474 18.45 -8.00 18.74
CA ILE A 474 18.30 -9.45 18.85
C ILE A 474 17.94 -9.85 20.29
N SER A 475 18.56 -9.22 21.30
CA SER A 475 18.22 -9.45 22.72
C SER A 475 16.77 -9.14 23.04
N ARG A 476 16.21 -8.06 22.47
CA ARG A 476 14.79 -7.71 22.66
C ARG A 476 13.86 -8.66 21.91
N ALA A 477 14.21 -9.05 20.69
CA ALA A 477 13.32 -9.80 19.81
C ALA A 477 13.30 -11.31 20.09
N ALA A 478 14.47 -11.92 20.33
CA ALA A 478 14.60 -13.36 20.59
C ALA A 478 14.22 -13.75 22.03
N ASP A 479 14.12 -12.77 22.94
CA ASP A 479 13.62 -12.96 24.32
C ASP A 479 14.39 -14.09 25.04
N LYS A 480 13.68 -15.05 25.64
CA LYS A 480 14.27 -16.17 26.40
C LYS A 480 15.18 -17.09 25.58
N ALA A 481 15.12 -17.05 24.25
CA ALA A 481 15.93 -17.91 23.39
C ALA A 481 17.44 -17.63 23.52
N LEU A 482 17.85 -16.45 23.99
CA LEU A 482 19.25 -16.09 24.20
C LEU A 482 19.82 -16.51 25.55
N LEU A 483 18.99 -16.84 26.54
CA LEU A 483 19.43 -17.16 27.90
C LEU A 483 20.49 -18.27 27.96
N PRO A 484 20.37 -19.38 27.19
CA PRO A 484 21.38 -20.43 27.20
C PRO A 484 22.75 -19.98 26.68
N HIS A 485 22.81 -18.89 25.92
CA HIS A 485 24.02 -18.42 25.25
C HIS A 485 24.72 -17.27 25.97
N MET A 486 24.08 -16.67 26.97
CA MET A 486 24.62 -15.52 27.72
C MET A 486 26.04 -15.76 28.24
N LYS A 487 26.34 -16.94 28.78
CA LYS A 487 27.69 -17.24 29.27
C LYS A 487 28.74 -17.15 28.15
N ASN A 488 28.48 -17.80 27.01
CA ASN A 488 29.41 -17.79 25.88
C ASN A 488 29.62 -16.38 25.31
N ILE A 489 28.56 -15.56 25.29
CA ILE A 489 28.66 -14.15 24.88
C ILE A 489 29.58 -13.38 25.84
N ALA A 490 29.44 -13.60 27.16
CA ALA A 490 30.22 -12.91 28.18
C ALA A 490 31.70 -13.32 28.11
N ASP A 491 31.96 -14.62 27.95
CA ASP A 491 33.31 -15.15 27.78
C ASP A 491 33.97 -14.56 26.51
N THR A 492 33.22 -14.44 25.41
CA THR A 492 33.70 -13.81 24.17
C THR A 492 33.98 -12.32 24.35
N MET A 493 33.11 -11.60 25.06
CA MET A 493 33.33 -10.18 25.38
C MET A 493 34.60 -9.99 26.23
N ALA A 494 34.77 -10.78 27.28
CA ALA A 494 35.93 -10.71 28.16
C ALA A 494 37.22 -11.01 27.40
N TYR A 495 37.20 -11.99 26.50
CA TYR A 495 38.32 -12.31 25.62
C TYR A 495 38.67 -11.13 24.69
N LEU A 496 37.68 -10.57 23.98
CA LEU A 496 37.91 -9.43 23.08
C LEU A 496 38.37 -8.17 23.82
N GLN A 497 37.86 -7.94 25.03
CA GLN A 497 38.30 -6.85 25.90
C GLN A 497 39.75 -7.05 26.36
N GLY A 498 40.13 -8.28 26.74
CA GLY A 498 41.49 -8.65 27.12
C GLY A 498 42.51 -8.47 25.99
N GLU A 499 42.11 -8.70 24.74
CA GLU A 499 42.94 -8.45 23.56
C GLU A 499 42.97 -6.98 23.11
N GLY A 500 42.24 -6.08 23.78
CA GLY A 500 42.10 -4.68 23.35
C GLY A 500 41.36 -4.51 22.02
N ARG A 501 40.54 -5.49 21.64
CA ARG A 501 39.81 -5.55 20.36
C ARG A 501 38.39 -5.00 20.42
N LEU A 502 37.99 -4.53 21.60
CA LEU A 502 36.68 -3.96 21.88
C LEU A 502 36.86 -2.51 22.37
N LEU A 503 36.18 -1.57 21.71
CA LEU A 503 36.19 -0.17 22.13
C LEU A 503 35.26 0.03 23.33
N ARG A 504 35.51 1.06 24.15
CA ARG A 504 34.68 1.32 25.33
C ARG A 504 33.19 1.46 25.02
N ALA A 505 32.84 2.24 24.00
CA ALA A 505 31.45 2.41 23.59
C ALA A 505 30.81 1.10 23.09
N GLU A 506 31.58 0.20 22.48
CA GLU A 506 31.11 -1.11 22.03
C GLU A 506 30.84 -2.03 23.22
N HIS A 507 31.74 -2.03 24.22
CA HIS A 507 31.57 -2.73 25.48
C HIS A 507 30.29 -2.27 26.19
N ASP A 508 30.06 -0.96 26.29
CA ASP A 508 28.87 -0.41 26.95
C ASP A 508 27.55 -0.87 26.26
N HIS A 509 27.51 -0.93 24.92
CA HIS A 509 26.33 -1.45 24.18
C HIS A 509 26.11 -2.95 24.39
N LEU A 510 27.19 -3.73 24.43
CA LEU A 510 27.09 -5.17 24.69
C LEU A 510 26.63 -5.43 26.14
N CYS A 511 27.08 -4.63 27.11
CA CYS A 511 26.55 -4.67 28.48
C CYS A 511 25.06 -4.32 28.54
N GLU A 512 24.59 -3.33 27.76
CA GLU A 512 23.15 -3.04 27.66
C GLU A 512 22.37 -4.24 27.10
N ALA A 513 22.89 -4.89 26.05
CA ALA A 513 22.28 -6.10 25.50
C ALA A 513 22.18 -7.21 26.57
N PHE A 514 23.22 -7.38 27.41
CA PHE A 514 23.22 -8.31 28.55
C PHE A 514 22.14 -8.02 29.57
N LEU A 515 21.94 -6.75 29.92
CA LEU A 515 20.88 -6.35 30.86
C LEU A 515 19.49 -6.70 30.31
N ILE A 516 19.28 -6.50 29.00
CA ILE A 516 18.03 -6.88 28.33
C ILE A 516 17.84 -8.41 28.36
N MET A 517 18.88 -9.17 28.01
CA MET A 517 18.83 -10.64 28.07
C MET A 517 18.49 -11.12 29.49
N ALA A 518 19.16 -10.59 30.50
CA ALA A 518 18.90 -10.94 31.90
C ALA A 518 17.49 -10.57 32.37
N SER A 519 16.96 -9.42 31.93
CA SER A 519 15.58 -9.01 32.26
C SER A 519 14.52 -9.99 31.77
N SER A 520 14.80 -10.72 30.68
CA SER A 520 13.90 -11.72 30.08
C SER A 520 13.76 -12.99 30.92
N SER A 521 14.67 -13.23 31.86
CA SER A 521 14.73 -14.42 32.71
C SER A 521 13.80 -14.36 33.94
N GLY A 522 13.34 -13.17 34.34
CA GLY A 522 12.57 -12.94 35.57
C GLY A 522 13.41 -12.99 36.85
N TYR A 523 12.90 -12.42 37.95
CA TYR A 523 13.65 -12.19 39.21
C TYR A 523 14.35 -13.43 39.79
N PHE A 524 13.80 -14.63 39.59
CA PHE A 524 14.31 -15.88 40.17
C PHE A 524 15.40 -16.58 39.34
N ALA A 525 15.67 -16.14 38.10
CA ALA A 525 16.66 -16.75 37.21
C ALA A 525 17.97 -15.94 37.06
N MET A 526 18.11 -14.81 37.78
CA MET A 526 19.32 -13.96 37.78
C MET A 526 20.44 -14.48 38.70
N THR A 527 20.16 -15.39 39.63
CA THR A 527 21.14 -15.92 40.60
C THR A 527 22.37 -16.62 39.98
N PRO A 528 22.30 -17.33 38.82
CA PRO A 528 23.48 -17.88 38.16
C PRO A 528 24.34 -16.83 37.44
N PHE A 529 23.80 -15.63 37.21
CA PHE A 529 24.44 -14.58 36.41
C PHE A 529 25.08 -13.47 37.24
N SER A 530 24.89 -13.46 38.56
CA SER A 530 25.48 -12.47 39.47
C SER A 530 27.00 -12.39 39.37
N HIS A 531 27.67 -13.52 39.14
CA HIS A 531 29.11 -13.59 38.96
C HIS A 531 29.57 -12.97 37.62
N ILE A 532 28.73 -13.03 36.58
CA ILE A 532 28.98 -12.37 35.28
C ILE A 532 28.84 -10.85 35.42
N PHE A 533 27.82 -10.39 36.15
CA PHE A 533 27.64 -8.96 36.45
C PHE A 533 28.72 -8.37 37.35
N SER A 534 29.43 -9.18 38.14
CA SER A 534 30.57 -8.72 38.93
C SER A 534 31.87 -8.57 38.13
N GLN A 535 31.92 -9.12 36.91
CA GLN A 535 33.09 -9.08 36.01
C GLN A 535 32.93 -8.11 34.83
N LEU A 536 31.70 -7.68 34.53
CA LEU A 536 31.34 -6.60 33.61
C LEU A 536 31.40 -5.24 34.34
#